data_AF-A0A1V5L950-F1
#
_entry.id   AF-A0A1V5L950-F1
#
_cell.length_a   1.000
_cell.length_b   1.000
_cell.length_c   1.000
_cell.angle_alpha   90.00
_cell.angle_beta   90.00
_cell.angle_gamma   90.00
#
_symmetry.space_group_name_H-M   'P 1'
#
loop_
_entity.id
_entity.type
_entity.pdbx_description
1 polymer ?
#
loop_
_entity_poly.entity_id
_entity_poly.type
_entity_poly.pdbx_seq_one_letter_code
_entity_poly.pdbx_strand_id
1 'polypeptide(L)'
;MEWIITMLLLAGMALFGYYYIRRFRRSEGGSEGKLMLVAVRRREVGMKRSLELSREEHEETTALLDRQWRIIHGRWIGLGAHYLQGFASDAAGIPAPGDQDWRLFQLYGLNDYAMFRRCVAVLEEESNNLLRHHLEIRLIPGESMADVGGKVKRLI
;
A
#
# COMPACT_ATOMS: atom_id res chain seq x y z
N MET A 1 -4.85 45.20 -25.37
CA MET A 1 -4.67 44.72 -23.97
C MET A 1 -5.18 43.29 -23.76
N GLU A 2 -6.30 42.91 -24.36
CA GLU A 2 -6.91 41.58 -24.17
C GLU A 2 -6.01 40.40 -24.59
N TRP A 3 -5.29 40.52 -25.71
CA TRP A 3 -4.36 39.48 -26.21
C TRP A 3 -3.18 39.18 -25.27
N ILE A 4 -2.75 40.15 -24.47
CA ILE A 4 -1.64 39.97 -23.51
C ILE A 4 -2.10 39.09 -22.34
N ILE A 5 -3.34 39.27 -21.89
CA ILE A 5 -3.94 38.48 -20.81
C ILE A 5 -4.13 37.03 -21.27
N THR A 6 -4.59 36.81 -22.51
CA THR A 6 -4.76 35.47 -23.06
C THR A 6 -3.43 34.72 -23.17
N MET A 7 -2.36 35.42 -23.60
CA MET A 7 -1.02 34.83 -23.69
C MET A 7 -0.44 34.47 -22.31
N LEU A 8 -0.67 35.29 -21.29
CA LEU A 8 -0.24 35.00 -19.92
C LEU A 8 -0.99 33.80 -19.33
N LEU A 9 -2.29 33.66 -19.60
CA LEU A 9 -3.07 32.50 -19.15
C LEU A 9 -2.61 31.21 -19.82
N LEU A 10 -2.37 31.23 -21.13
CA LEU A 10 -1.82 30.08 -21.86
C LEU A 10 -0.43 29.68 -21.35
N ALA A 11 0.45 30.66 -21.09
CA ALA A 11 1.76 30.40 -20.51
C ALA A 11 1.66 29.81 -19.09
N GLY A 12 0.73 30.30 -18.27
CA GLY A 12 0.46 29.77 -16.93
C GLY A 12 -0.04 28.32 -16.97
N MET A 13 -0.98 28.00 -17.86
CA MET A 13 -1.47 26.63 -18.04
C MET A 13 -0.38 25.69 -18.58
N ALA A 14 0.46 26.16 -19.51
CA ALA A 14 1.57 25.38 -20.04
C ALA A 14 2.64 25.11 -18.96
N LEU A 15 2.96 26.10 -18.13
CA LEU A 15 3.87 25.95 -16.98
C LEU A 15 3.30 25.01 -15.92
N PHE A 16 2.01 25.13 -15.62
CA PHE A 16 1.33 24.25 -14.68
C PHE A 16 1.27 22.82 -15.19
N GLY A 17 0.90 22.63 -16.46
CA GLY A 17 0.90 21.33 -17.13
C GLY A 17 2.30 20.72 -17.19
N TYR A 18 3.33 21.51 -17.54
CA TYR A 18 4.71 21.06 -17.53
C TYR A 18 5.18 20.68 -16.12
N TYR A 19 4.86 21.47 -15.10
CA TYR A 19 5.18 21.14 -13.71
C TYR A 19 4.46 19.87 -13.24
N TYR A 20 3.19 19.72 -13.58
CA TYR A 20 2.38 18.54 -13.25
C TYR A 20 2.91 17.28 -13.94
N ILE A 21 3.16 17.34 -15.25
CA ILE A 21 3.73 16.24 -16.04
C ILE A 21 5.15 15.91 -15.56
N ARG A 22 5.98 16.92 -15.23
CA ARG A 22 7.34 16.70 -14.71
C ARG A 22 7.32 16.08 -13.32
N ARG A 23 6.37 16.46 -12.46
CA ARG A 23 6.17 15.85 -11.14
C ARG A 23 5.72 14.40 -11.27
N PHE A 24 4.83 14.09 -12.22
CA PHE A 24 4.41 12.72 -12.52
C PHE A 24 5.53 11.89 -13.17
N ARG A 25 6.24 12.42 -14.19
CA ARG A 25 7.36 11.69 -14.82
C ARG A 25 8.56 11.49 -13.90
N ARG A 26 8.73 12.32 -12.86
CA ARG A 26 9.72 12.04 -11.80
C ARG A 26 9.38 10.80 -10.96
N SER A 27 8.13 10.34 -10.93
CA SER A 27 7.79 9.05 -10.33
C SER A 27 8.04 7.87 -11.26
N GLU A 28 8.13 8.09 -12.58
CA GLU A 28 8.40 7.04 -13.58
C GLU A 28 9.89 6.92 -13.97
N GLY A 29 10.71 7.93 -13.68
CA GLY A 29 12.12 7.99 -14.09
C GLY A 29 13.12 7.64 -12.99
N GLY A 30 13.50 6.36 -12.89
CA GLY A 30 14.86 5.96 -12.50
C GLY A 30 15.34 6.30 -11.08
N SER A 31 14.48 6.24 -10.08
CA SER A 31 14.93 6.08 -8.69
C SER A 31 15.01 4.58 -8.41
N GLU A 32 16.08 4.12 -7.76
CA GLU A 32 16.17 2.79 -7.13
C GLU A 32 14.93 2.56 -6.25
N GLY A 33 13.85 2.07 -6.85
CA GLY A 33 12.53 2.11 -6.23
C GLY A 33 12.52 1.21 -5.01
N LYS A 34 12.44 1.80 -3.81
CA LYS A 34 12.20 0.99 -2.61
C LYS A 34 10.76 0.53 -2.65
N LEU A 35 10.52 -0.71 -2.29
CA LEU A 35 9.22 -1.34 -2.30
C LEU A 35 8.81 -1.70 -0.88
N MET A 36 7.50 -1.78 -0.67
CA MET A 36 6.92 -2.29 0.56
C MET A 36 5.81 -3.25 0.20
N LEU A 37 6.06 -4.53 0.50
CA LEU A 37 5.03 -5.56 0.45
C LEU A 37 4.31 -5.58 1.80
N VAL A 38 2.99 -5.48 1.74
CA VAL A 38 2.11 -5.57 2.89
C VAL A 38 1.35 -6.87 2.78
N ALA A 39 1.54 -7.76 3.74
CA ALA A 39 0.86 -9.03 3.84
C ALA A 39 -0.05 -9.03 5.07
N VAL A 40 -1.32 -9.38 4.89
CA VAL A 40 -2.31 -9.39 5.96
C VAL A 40 -2.97 -10.75 6.05
N ARG A 41 -3.09 -11.25 7.28
CA ARG A 41 -3.87 -12.44 7.62
C ARG A 41 -4.72 -12.20 8.85
N ARG A 42 -5.74 -13.04 9.06
CA ARG A 42 -6.48 -13.06 10.33
C ARG A 42 -5.64 -13.76 11.39
N ARG A 43 -5.64 -13.25 12.62
CA ARG A 43 -5.04 -13.94 13.77
C ARG A 43 -6.01 -14.99 14.31
N GLU A 44 -5.47 -16.07 14.89
CA GLU A 44 -6.28 -17.11 15.54
C GLU A 44 -7.22 -16.55 16.61
N VAL A 45 -6.76 -15.55 17.39
CA VAL A 45 -7.58 -14.87 18.40
C VAL A 45 -8.77 -14.15 17.77
N GLY A 46 -8.54 -13.44 16.66
CA GLY A 46 -9.61 -12.79 15.90
C GLY A 46 -10.57 -13.80 15.27
N MET A 47 -10.06 -14.95 14.81
CA MET A 47 -10.87 -16.07 14.30
C MET A 47 -11.77 -16.69 15.36
N LYS A 48 -11.23 -17.01 16.54
CA LYS A 48 -12.01 -17.59 17.65
C LYS A 48 -13.12 -16.65 18.10
N ARG A 49 -12.79 -15.37 18.33
CA ARG A 49 -13.78 -14.35 18.69
C ARG A 49 -14.86 -14.22 17.61
N SER A 50 -14.46 -14.25 16.34
CA SER A 50 -15.41 -14.19 15.22
C SER A 50 -16.41 -15.36 15.17
N LEU A 51 -16.07 -16.53 15.73
CA LEU A 51 -16.98 -17.68 15.79
C LEU A 51 -17.98 -17.59 16.95
N GLU A 52 -17.67 -16.76 17.95
CA GLU A 52 -18.51 -16.52 19.14
C GLU A 52 -19.50 -15.36 18.94
N LEU A 53 -19.31 -14.55 17.89
CA LEU A 53 -20.16 -13.40 17.57
C LEU A 53 -21.40 -13.84 16.80
N SER A 54 -22.51 -13.13 17.04
CA SER A 54 -23.66 -13.18 16.15
C SER A 54 -23.30 -12.65 14.75
N ARG A 55 -24.11 -12.99 13.76
CA ARG A 55 -23.88 -12.53 12.38
C ARG A 55 -23.82 -11.00 12.27
N GLU A 56 -24.69 -10.31 13.00
CA GLU A 56 -24.76 -8.84 13.01
C GLU A 56 -23.50 -8.23 13.62
N GLU A 57 -23.04 -8.72 14.76
CA GLU A 57 -21.79 -8.27 15.40
C GLU A 57 -20.55 -8.59 14.54
N HIS A 58 -20.58 -9.69 13.79
CA HIS A 58 -19.51 -10.03 12.86
C HIS A 58 -19.43 -9.04 11.69
N GLU A 59 -20.58 -8.67 11.12
CA GLU A 59 -20.68 -7.68 10.04
C GLU A 59 -20.22 -6.30 10.51
N GLU A 60 -20.64 -5.87 11.71
CA GLU A 60 -20.19 -4.61 12.32
C GLU A 60 -18.69 -4.58 12.59
N THR A 61 -18.14 -5.66 13.17
CA THR A 61 -16.71 -5.77 13.45
C THR A 61 -15.90 -5.74 12.15
N THR A 62 -16.37 -6.42 11.11
CA THR A 62 -15.71 -6.43 9.81
C THR A 62 -15.70 -5.04 9.17
N ALA A 63 -16.83 -4.32 9.23
CA ALA A 63 -16.93 -2.94 8.73
C ALA A 63 -15.98 -1.99 9.49
N LEU A 64 -15.83 -2.17 10.81
CA LEU A 64 -14.91 -1.39 11.62
C LEU A 64 -13.44 -1.65 11.24
N LEU A 65 -13.06 -2.92 11.07
CA LEU A 65 -11.71 -3.30 10.66
C LEU A 65 -11.38 -2.78 9.25
N ASP A 66 -12.32 -2.87 8.31
CA ASP A 66 -12.17 -2.30 6.96
C ASP A 66 -11.96 -0.78 7.01
N ARG A 67 -12.74 -0.07 7.82
CA ARG A 67 -12.60 1.38 7.99
C ARG A 67 -11.21 1.74 8.55
N GLN A 68 -10.74 1.02 9.57
CA GLN A 68 -9.39 1.23 10.12
C GLN A 68 -8.30 0.93 9.09
N TRP A 69 -8.46 -0.14 8.31
CA TRP A 69 -7.54 -0.47 7.23
C TRP A 69 -7.44 0.64 6.18
N ARG A 70 -8.58 1.16 5.74
CA ARG A 70 -8.63 2.30 4.80
C ARG A 70 -7.95 3.55 5.35
N ILE A 71 -8.06 3.81 6.65
CA ILE A 71 -7.37 4.94 7.30
C ILE A 71 -5.85 4.73 7.23
N ILE A 72 -5.34 3.54 7.58
CA ILE A 72 -3.90 3.25 7.50
C ILE A 72 -3.41 3.39 6.05
N HIS A 73 -4.13 2.80 5.10
CA HIS A 73 -3.83 2.93 3.68
C HIS A 73 -3.74 4.40 3.27
N GLY A 74 -4.76 5.21 3.59
CA GLY A 74 -4.78 6.64 3.29
C GLY A 74 -3.61 7.41 3.92
N ARG A 75 -3.19 7.04 5.14
CA ARG A 75 -2.03 7.64 5.81
C ARG A 75 -0.72 7.27 5.12
N TRP A 76 -0.55 6.03 4.68
CA TRP A 76 0.63 5.66 3.89
C TRP A 76 0.70 6.44 2.57
N ILE A 77 -0.42 6.59 1.86
CA ILE A 77 -0.49 7.44 0.67
C ILE A 77 -0.17 8.90 1.00
N GLY A 78 -0.70 9.42 2.11
CA GLY A 78 -0.41 10.77 2.60
C GLY A 78 1.07 11.00 2.95
N LEU A 79 1.80 9.97 3.38
CA LEU A 79 3.24 10.00 3.59
C LEU A 79 4.06 10.00 2.29
N GLY A 80 3.41 9.75 1.14
CA GLY A 80 4.02 9.69 -0.18
C GLY A 80 4.31 8.28 -0.69
N ALA A 81 3.84 7.23 -0.01
CA ALA A 81 3.82 5.90 -0.60
C ALA A 81 2.81 5.90 -1.76
N HIS A 82 3.06 5.10 -2.80
CA HIS A 82 2.13 4.96 -3.91
C HIS A 82 1.76 3.50 -4.09
N TYR A 83 0.47 3.23 -4.18
CA TYR A 83 -0.04 1.89 -4.41
C TYR A 83 0.29 1.44 -5.85
N LEU A 84 0.89 0.26 -5.99
CA LEU A 84 1.26 -0.32 -7.27
C LEU A 84 0.27 -1.40 -7.68
N GLN A 85 0.14 -2.43 -6.86
CA GLN A 85 -0.69 -3.59 -7.15
C GLN A 85 -1.06 -4.31 -5.85
N GLY A 86 -2.09 -5.14 -5.88
CA GLY A 86 -2.42 -6.04 -4.79
C GLY A 86 -3.46 -7.05 -5.23
N PHE A 87 -3.57 -8.11 -4.45
CA PHE A 87 -4.63 -9.10 -4.61
C PHE A 87 -5.18 -9.47 -3.23
N ALA A 88 -6.49 -9.63 -3.17
CA ALA A 88 -7.18 -10.24 -2.04
C ALA A 88 -7.51 -11.67 -2.45
N SER A 89 -7.18 -12.64 -1.59
CA SER A 89 -7.58 -14.02 -1.82
C SER A 89 -9.00 -14.24 -1.29
N ASP A 90 -9.91 -14.56 -2.20
CA ASP A 90 -11.21 -15.19 -1.94
C ASP A 90 -11.11 -16.72 -1.73
N ALA A 91 -9.88 -17.28 -1.86
CA ALA A 91 -9.42 -18.66 -1.67
C ALA A 91 -9.74 -19.66 -2.80
N ALA A 92 -8.77 -19.97 -3.69
CA ALA A 92 -8.76 -21.15 -4.60
C ALA A 92 -7.40 -21.42 -5.31
N GLY A 93 -6.28 -21.61 -4.60
CA GLY A 93 -5.00 -22.04 -5.20
C GLY A 93 -4.05 -22.69 -4.18
N ILE A 94 -3.34 -23.77 -4.56
CA ILE A 94 -2.84 -24.85 -3.68
C ILE A 94 -2.10 -24.33 -2.42
N PRO A 95 -2.77 -24.39 -1.26
CA PRO A 95 -2.16 -24.24 0.06
C PRO A 95 -1.43 -25.55 0.44
N ALA A 96 -0.28 -25.47 1.13
CA ALA A 96 0.57 -26.61 1.52
C ALA A 96 0.68 -26.75 3.06
N PRO A 97 0.94 -27.95 3.61
CA PRO A 97 0.60 -28.28 4.99
C PRO A 97 1.21 -27.32 6.02
N GLY A 98 0.36 -26.52 6.68
CA GLY A 98 0.75 -25.44 7.61
C GLY A 98 0.11 -24.08 7.32
N ASP A 99 -0.86 -24.00 6.41
CA ASP A 99 -1.39 -22.72 5.91
C ASP A 99 -1.94 -21.78 6.97
N GLN A 100 -1.18 -20.71 7.16
CA GLN A 100 -1.63 -19.50 7.80
C GLN A 100 -2.30 -18.65 6.71
N ASP A 101 -3.62 -18.60 6.73
CA ASP A 101 -4.54 -18.02 5.74
C ASP A 101 -4.29 -16.51 5.47
N TRP A 102 -3.32 -16.22 4.59
CA TRP A 102 -3.01 -14.86 4.13
C TRP A 102 -4.06 -14.38 3.13
N ARG A 103 -4.76 -13.31 3.52
CA ARG A 103 -5.96 -12.83 2.82
C ARG A 103 -5.71 -11.67 1.88
N LEU A 104 -4.69 -10.87 2.14
CA LEU A 104 -4.42 -9.66 1.36
C LEU A 104 -2.92 -9.47 1.21
N PHE A 105 -2.50 -9.26 -0.04
CA PHE A 105 -1.16 -8.85 -0.39
C PHE A 105 -1.22 -7.57 -1.21
N GLN A 106 -0.48 -6.55 -0.79
CA GLN A 106 -0.44 -5.25 -1.45
C GLN A 106 1.00 -4.77 -1.58
N LEU A 107 1.33 -4.25 -2.74
CA LEU A 107 2.64 -3.71 -3.07
C LEU A 107 2.55 -2.21 -3.21
N TYR A 108 3.45 -1.52 -2.53
CA TYR A 108 3.61 -0.08 -2.60
C TYR A 108 5.02 0.26 -3.06
N GLY A 109 5.14 1.29 -3.87
CA GLY A 109 6.41 1.94 -4.12
C GLY A 109 6.64 3.04 -3.09
N LEU A 110 7.90 3.17 -2.70
CA LEU A 110 8.41 4.11 -1.72
C LEU A 110 9.56 4.93 -2.31
N ASN A 111 9.72 6.15 -1.82
CA ASN A 111 10.82 7.01 -2.25
C ASN A 111 12.16 6.58 -1.63
N ASP A 112 12.14 6.09 -0.38
CA ASP A 112 13.33 5.72 0.37
C ASP A 112 12.99 4.76 1.53
N TYR A 113 14.02 4.24 2.20
CA TYR A 113 13.84 3.37 3.37
C TYR A 113 13.36 4.12 4.62
N ALA A 114 13.56 5.44 4.71
CA ALA A 114 13.01 6.22 5.82
C ALA A 114 11.48 6.27 5.76
N MET A 115 10.90 6.28 4.56
CA MET A 115 9.47 6.17 4.31
C MET A 115 8.94 4.83 4.78
N PHE A 116 9.64 3.72 4.50
CA PHE A 116 9.26 2.40 5.04
C PHE A 116 9.13 2.46 6.56
N ARG A 117 10.12 3.03 7.26
CA ARG A 117 10.06 3.19 8.73
C ARG A 117 8.88 4.05 9.19
N ARG A 118 8.54 5.11 8.45
CA ARG A 118 7.34 5.93 8.75
C ARG A 118 6.05 5.12 8.54
N CYS A 119 5.97 4.28 7.51
CA CYS A 119 4.83 3.40 7.29
C CYS A 119 4.68 2.35 8.41
N VAL A 120 5.79 1.78 8.89
CA VAL A 120 5.82 0.90 10.07
C VAL A 120 5.32 1.65 11.30
N ALA A 121 5.83 2.86 11.56
CA ALA A 121 5.39 3.67 12.70
C ALA A 121 3.88 3.94 12.67
N VAL A 122 3.31 4.26 11.50
CA VAL A 122 1.85 4.41 11.35
C VAL A 122 1.11 3.13 11.78
N LEU A 123 1.57 1.95 11.36
CA LEU A 123 0.92 0.69 11.77
C LEU A 123 1.04 0.47 13.30
N GLU A 124 2.15 0.87 13.89
CA GLU A 124 2.46 0.65 15.30
C GLU A 124 1.77 1.60 16.27
N GLU A 125 1.16 2.67 15.77
CA GLU A 125 0.39 3.60 16.58
C GLU A 125 -0.72 2.94 17.39
N GLU A 126 -0.97 3.48 18.58
CA GLU A 126 -1.94 2.95 19.53
C GLU A 126 -3.36 2.91 18.98
N SER A 127 -3.71 3.88 18.13
CA SER A 127 -5.00 3.94 17.44
C SER A 127 -5.29 2.71 16.56
N ASN A 128 -4.25 1.96 16.18
CA ASN A 128 -4.34 0.76 15.35
C ASN A 128 -4.24 -0.55 16.15
N ASN A 129 -4.27 -0.49 17.48
CA ASN A 129 -4.20 -1.69 18.34
C ASN A 129 -5.31 -2.69 18.05
N LEU A 130 -6.54 -2.21 17.83
CA LEU A 130 -7.68 -3.06 17.52
C LEU A 130 -7.44 -3.87 16.24
N LEU A 131 -6.97 -3.20 15.19
CA LEU A 131 -6.62 -3.82 13.92
C LEU A 131 -5.52 -4.87 14.11
N ARG A 132 -4.43 -4.52 14.82
CA ARG A 132 -3.30 -5.42 15.10
C ARG A 132 -3.65 -6.59 16.03
N HIS A 133 -4.74 -6.49 16.79
CA HIS A 133 -5.23 -7.58 17.62
C HIS A 133 -5.98 -8.63 16.78
N HIS A 134 -6.78 -8.19 15.80
CA HIS A 134 -7.59 -9.08 14.95
C HIS A 134 -6.82 -9.58 13.72
N LEU A 135 -5.91 -8.77 13.20
CA LEU A 135 -5.14 -9.04 12.00
C LEU A 135 -3.66 -9.11 12.34
N GLU A 136 -2.96 -10.00 11.64
CA GLU A 136 -1.52 -9.94 11.56
C GLU A 136 -1.14 -9.28 10.25
N ILE A 137 -0.49 -8.13 10.37
CA ILE A 137 -0.07 -7.29 9.26
C ILE A 137 1.45 -7.27 9.29
N ARG A 138 2.08 -7.72 8.21
CA ARG A 138 3.53 -7.68 8.03
C ARG A 138 3.87 -6.71 6.92
N LEU A 139 4.78 -5.79 7.20
CA LEU A 139 5.41 -4.94 6.17
C LEU A 139 6.81 -5.50 5.89
N ILE A 140 7.08 -5.78 4.63
CA ILE A 140 8.33 -6.36 4.17
C ILE A 140 8.97 -5.35 3.20
N PRO A 141 10.17 -4.84 3.50
CA PRO A 141 10.87 -3.95 2.58
C PRO A 141 11.41 -4.75 1.38
N GLY A 142 11.42 -4.12 0.22
CA GLY A 142 11.99 -4.67 -1.01
C GLY A 142 12.65 -3.60 -1.85
N GLU A 143 13.24 -4.00 -2.96
CA GLU A 143 13.88 -3.11 -3.92
C GLU A 143 13.44 -3.51 -5.34
N SER A 144 13.31 -2.52 -6.22
CA SER A 144 12.97 -2.75 -7.61
C SER A 144 14.03 -3.63 -8.29
N MET A 145 13.59 -4.71 -8.93
CA MET A 145 14.47 -5.59 -9.69
C MET A 145 14.86 -5.03 -11.07
N ALA A 146 14.43 -3.82 -11.43
CA ALA A 146 14.79 -3.18 -12.70
C ALA A 146 16.33 -3.08 -12.88
N ASP A 147 17.08 -2.92 -11.79
CA ASP A 147 18.55 -2.90 -11.80
C ASP A 147 19.21 -4.29 -11.74
N VAL A 148 18.43 -5.36 -11.52
CA VAL A 148 18.91 -6.76 -11.57
C VAL A 148 18.85 -7.32 -13.01
N GLY A 149 18.66 -6.45 -14.00
CA GLY A 149 18.76 -6.73 -15.44
C GLY A 149 20.12 -7.26 -15.93
N GLY A 150 21.09 -7.45 -15.03
CA GLY A 150 22.36 -8.12 -15.31
C GLY A 150 22.53 -9.51 -14.65
N LYS A 151 21.79 -9.85 -13.59
CA LYS A 151 22.06 -11.08 -12.80
C LYS A 151 20.98 -12.15 -12.89
N VAL A 152 19.74 -11.83 -13.28
CA VAL A 152 18.67 -12.83 -13.50
C VAL A 152 18.67 -13.34 -14.95
N LYS A 153 19.84 -13.42 -15.60
CA LYS A 153 19.97 -14.00 -16.96
C LYS A 153 20.36 -15.48 -16.99
N ARG A 154 20.52 -16.16 -15.86
CA ARG A 154 20.68 -17.63 -15.83
C ARG A 154 20.10 -18.23 -14.55
N LEU A 155 18.82 -18.56 -14.62
CA LEU A 155 18.34 -19.84 -14.11
C LEU A 155 17.63 -20.50 -15.29
N ILE A 156 18.44 -21.14 -16.13
CA ILE A 156 18.03 -22.21 -17.04
C ILE A 156 18.52 -23.48 -16.39
#